data_AF-A0A7Z9UD05-F1
#
_entry.id   AF-A0A7Z9UD05-F1
#
_cell.length_a   1.000
_cell.length_b   1.000
_cell.length_c   1.000
_cell.angle_alpha   90.00
_cell.angle_beta   90.00
_cell.angle_gamma   90.00
#
_symmetry.space_group_name_H-M   'P 1'
#
loop_
_entity.id
_entity.type
_entity.pdbx_description
1 polymer ?
#
loop_
_entity_poly.entity_id
_entity_poly.type
_entity_poly.pdbx_seq_one_letter_code
_entity_poly.pdbx_strand_id
1 'polypeptide(L)'
;MNETILNPAVNEQLAGSPMGPMLAGNINRLFDNRMDDRDHMMACFEMHCAEVVAGVAADRLLVFEARDGYGPLCEFLGVDAPDEPYPHVNSMEDTKRFMNMLGQQAASGAGAAQKDEINEIFNQKG
;
A
#
# COMPACT_ATOMS: atom_id res chain seq x y z
N MET A 1 1.79 -8.42 -18.13
CA MET A 1 0.94 -7.43 -17.45
C MET A 1 1.66 -7.04 -16.17
N ASN A 2 1.89 -5.75 -15.92
CA ASN A 2 2.52 -5.32 -14.67
C ASN A 2 1.60 -5.70 -13.50
N GLU A 3 2.15 -6.37 -12.50
CA GLU A 3 1.41 -6.89 -11.34
C GLU A 3 1.07 -5.82 -10.30
N THR A 4 1.15 -4.54 -10.68
CA THR A 4 0.81 -3.40 -9.83
C THR A 4 -0.70 -3.26 -9.73
N ILE A 5 -1.19 -2.96 -8.53
CA ILE A 5 -2.62 -2.87 -8.19
C ILE A 5 -3.36 -1.81 -9.02
N LEU A 6 -2.66 -0.74 -9.43
CA LEU A 6 -3.18 0.36 -10.26
C LEU A 6 -2.60 0.29 -11.68
N ASN A 7 -2.60 -0.91 -12.26
CA ASN A 7 -2.22 -1.06 -13.66
C ASN A 7 -3.26 -0.41 -14.60
N PRO A 8 -2.94 -0.18 -15.89
CA PRO A 8 -3.84 0.49 -16.82
C PRO A 8 -5.25 -0.11 -16.90
N ALA A 9 -5.36 -1.44 -16.88
CA ALA A 9 -6.66 -2.14 -16.96
C ALA A 9 -7.52 -1.88 -15.72
N VAL A 10 -6.91 -1.90 -14.53
CA VAL A 10 -7.61 -1.59 -13.28
C VAL A 10 -7.98 -0.10 -13.22
N ASN A 11 -7.09 0.79 -13.65
CA ASN A 11 -7.35 2.23 -13.67
C ASN A 11 -8.50 2.59 -14.60
N GLU A 12 -8.57 1.99 -15.80
CA GLU A 12 -9.65 2.21 -16.76
C GLU A 12 -11.00 1.72 -16.21
N GLN A 13 -11.01 0.55 -15.58
CA GLN A 13 -12.20 0.01 -14.93
C GLN A 13 -12.67 0.90 -13.76
N LEU A 14 -11.75 1.41 -12.95
CA LEU A 14 -12.07 2.31 -11.84
C LEU A 14 -12.52 3.70 -12.31
N ALA A 15 -11.99 4.20 -13.41
CA ALA A 15 -12.38 5.50 -13.99
C ALA A 15 -13.86 5.53 -14.42
N GLY A 16 -14.39 4.39 -14.88
CA GLY A 16 -15.81 4.23 -15.21
C GLY A 16 -16.76 4.08 -14.02
N SER A 17 -16.23 4.00 -12.79
CA SER A 17 -17.01 3.79 -11.57
C SER A 17 -17.31 5.11 -10.83
N PRO A 18 -18.23 5.11 -9.85
CA PRO A 18 -18.44 6.26 -8.96
C PRO A 18 -17.18 6.73 -8.20
N MET A 19 -16.15 5.87 -8.09
CA MET A 19 -14.86 6.20 -7.48
C MET A 19 -13.90 6.92 -8.45
N GLY A 20 -14.18 6.93 -9.75
CA GLY A 20 -13.31 7.51 -10.79
C GLY A 20 -12.93 8.98 -10.54
N PRO A 21 -13.90 9.88 -10.28
CA PRO A 21 -13.59 11.29 -10.00
C PRO A 21 -12.75 11.49 -8.73
N MET A 22 -12.97 10.65 -7.70
CA MET A 22 -12.19 10.70 -6.46
C MET A 22 -10.74 10.28 -6.70
N LEU A 23 -10.52 9.16 -7.41
CA LEU A 23 -9.17 8.67 -7.74
C LEU A 23 -8.42 9.63 -8.66
N ALA A 24 -9.10 10.19 -9.67
CA ALA A 24 -8.51 11.17 -10.56
C ALA A 24 -8.06 12.45 -9.83
N GLY A 25 -8.87 12.93 -8.89
CA GLY A 25 -8.59 14.16 -8.13
C GLY A 25 -7.50 14.01 -7.07
N ASN A 26 -7.40 12.84 -6.44
CA ASN A 26 -6.57 12.65 -5.23
C ASN A 26 -5.36 11.74 -5.42
N ILE A 27 -5.33 10.90 -6.46
CA ILE A 27 -4.24 9.94 -6.69
C ILE A 27 -3.55 10.23 -8.01
N ASN A 28 -4.26 10.15 -9.14
CA ASN A 28 -3.63 10.24 -10.46
C ASN A 28 -2.93 11.58 -10.68
N ARG A 29 -3.53 12.69 -10.23
CA ARG A 29 -2.92 14.03 -10.35
C ARG A 29 -1.65 14.22 -9.54
N LEU A 30 -1.46 13.49 -8.43
CA LEU A 30 -0.23 13.61 -7.64
C LEU A 30 1.00 13.08 -8.39
N PHE A 31 0.77 12.19 -9.36
CA PHE A 31 1.81 11.54 -10.14
C PHE A 31 1.67 11.88 -11.63
N ASP A 32 1.26 13.12 -11.94
CA ASP A 32 1.11 13.64 -13.31
C ASP A 32 0.28 12.77 -14.27
N ASN A 33 -0.62 11.95 -13.72
CA ASN A 33 -1.39 10.92 -14.42
C ASN A 33 -0.52 9.84 -15.12
N ARG A 34 0.70 9.61 -14.63
CA ARG A 34 1.69 8.65 -15.17
C ARG A 34 1.94 7.48 -14.22
N MET A 35 0.88 7.01 -13.56
CA MET A 35 0.95 5.92 -12.58
C MET A 35 1.39 4.56 -13.17
N ASP A 36 1.26 4.40 -14.49
CA ASP A 36 1.67 3.21 -15.24
C ASP A 36 3.12 3.29 -15.76
N ASP A 37 3.76 4.45 -15.65
CA ASP A 37 5.16 4.65 -15.99
C ASP A 37 6.06 4.28 -14.79
N ARG A 38 6.69 3.10 -14.89
CA ARG A 38 7.54 2.56 -13.82
C ARG A 38 8.67 3.50 -13.43
N ASP A 39 9.36 4.08 -14.41
CA ASP A 39 10.55 4.90 -14.15
C ASP A 39 10.16 6.23 -13.52
N HIS A 40 9.03 6.81 -13.97
CA HIS A 40 8.44 7.97 -13.31
C HIS A 40 8.07 7.68 -11.85
N MET A 41 7.38 6.56 -11.59
CA MET A 41 6.97 6.21 -10.22
C MET A 41 8.15 5.91 -9.30
N MET A 42 9.21 5.29 -9.82
CA MET A 42 10.47 5.13 -9.07
C MET A 42 11.12 6.47 -8.74
N ALA A 43 11.20 7.39 -9.70
CA ALA A 43 11.75 8.71 -9.47
C ALA A 43 10.95 9.51 -8.43
N CYS A 44 9.61 9.45 -8.47
CA CYS A 44 8.74 10.07 -7.47
C CYS A 44 8.98 9.49 -6.06
N PHE A 45 9.13 8.16 -5.95
CA PHE A 45 9.45 7.51 -4.68
C PHE A 45 10.81 7.95 -4.13
N GLU A 46 11.86 7.87 -4.95
CA GLU A 46 13.23 8.25 -4.55
C GLU A 46 13.32 9.72 -4.14
N MET A 47 12.69 10.61 -4.92
CA MET A 47 12.63 12.05 -4.62
C MET A 47 11.94 12.31 -3.28
N HIS A 48 10.78 11.68 -3.04
CA HIS A 48 10.06 11.84 -1.77
C HIS A 48 10.88 11.34 -0.57
N CYS A 49 11.50 10.16 -0.69
CA CYS A 49 12.38 9.64 0.37
C CYS A 49 13.55 10.60 0.66
N ALA A 50 14.19 11.14 -0.38
CA ALA A 50 15.29 12.10 -0.22
C ALA A 50 14.83 13.40 0.45
N GLU A 51 13.66 13.91 0.09
CA GLU A 51 13.06 15.10 0.71
C GLU A 51 12.78 14.89 2.20
N VAL A 52 12.22 13.73 2.58
CA VAL A 52 11.99 13.39 4.00
C VAL A 52 13.31 13.32 4.77
N VAL A 53 14.31 12.63 4.21
CA VAL A 53 15.63 12.49 4.85
C VAL A 53 16.33 13.85 5.00
N ALA A 54 16.22 14.73 4.01
CA ALA A 54 16.81 16.07 4.07
C ALA A 54 16.04 17.02 5.01
N GLY A 55 14.73 16.82 5.15
CA GLY A 55 13.83 17.71 5.90
C GLY A 55 13.69 17.41 7.39
N VAL A 56 14.02 16.20 7.84
CA VAL A 56 13.87 15.76 9.24
C VAL A 56 15.24 15.67 9.91
N ALA A 57 15.36 16.20 11.13
CA ALA A 57 16.58 16.08 11.92
C ALA A 57 16.92 14.60 12.18
N ALA A 58 18.19 14.23 12.05
CA ALA A 58 18.64 12.84 12.06
C ALA A 58 18.32 12.10 13.37
N ASP A 59 18.28 12.80 14.50
CA ASP A 59 17.89 12.26 15.81
C ASP A 59 16.39 11.96 15.93
N ARG A 60 15.59 12.43 14.98
CA ARG A 60 14.13 12.23 14.88
C ARG A 60 13.72 11.38 13.69
N LEU A 61 14.66 10.81 12.95
CA LEU A 61 14.41 10.02 11.76
C LEU A 61 15.08 8.64 11.85
N LEU A 62 14.28 7.60 11.61
CA LEU A 62 14.77 6.26 11.33
C LEU A 62 14.43 5.90 9.88
N VAL A 63 15.44 5.58 9.07
CA VAL A 63 15.25 4.90 7.78
C VAL A 63 15.20 3.40 8.08
N PHE A 64 14.07 2.77 7.77
CA PHE A 64 13.73 1.43 8.22
C PHE A 64 13.16 0.60 7.08
N GLU A 65 13.58 -0.66 6.96
CA GLU A 65 12.96 -1.63 6.09
C GLU A 65 12.22 -2.70 6.92
N ALA A 66 11.02 -3.11 6.48
CA ALA A 66 10.22 -4.10 7.22
C ALA A 66 10.96 -5.43 7.48
N ARG A 67 11.94 -5.79 6.64
CA ARG A 67 12.78 -6.98 6.81
C ARG A 67 13.70 -6.91 8.04
N ASP A 68 13.95 -5.71 8.57
CA ASP A 68 14.83 -5.49 9.71
C ASP A 68 14.15 -5.86 11.05
N GLY A 69 12.82 -6.03 11.05
CA GLY A 69 12.04 -6.48 12.19
C GLY A 69 11.97 -5.47 13.34
N TYR A 70 11.73 -5.95 14.57
CA TYR A 70 11.55 -5.06 15.72
C TYR A 70 12.85 -4.36 16.19
N GLY A 71 14.03 -4.95 15.95
CA GLY A 71 15.29 -4.51 16.54
C GLY A 71 15.58 -3.00 16.40
N PRO A 72 15.86 -2.50 15.19
CA PRO A 72 16.19 -1.09 14.99
C PRO A 72 15.01 -0.15 15.28
N LEU A 73 13.77 -0.61 15.11
CA LEU A 73 12.58 0.18 15.40
C LEU A 73 12.41 0.42 16.91
N CYS A 74 12.48 -0.64 17.71
CA CYS A 74 12.34 -0.57 19.17
C CYS A 74 13.52 0.19 19.81
N GLU A 75 14.75 0.00 19.32
CA GLU A 75 15.91 0.78 19.74
C GLU A 75 15.71 2.27 19.51
N PHE A 76 15.27 2.67 18.31
CA PHE A 76 15.00 4.07 17.98
C PHE A 76 13.88 4.69 18.84
N LEU A 77 12.86 3.90 19.17
CA LEU A 77 11.72 4.33 20.00
C LEU A 77 12.01 4.28 21.50
N GLY A 78 13.10 3.66 21.94
CA GLY A 78 13.44 3.50 23.36
C GLY A 78 12.50 2.58 24.11
N VAL A 79 11.99 1.52 23.45
CA VAL A 79 11.08 0.53 24.04
C VAL A 79 11.63 -0.89 23.86
N ASP A 80 11.18 -1.83 24.69
CA ASP A 80 11.55 -3.24 24.54
C ASP A 80 10.89 -3.86 23.31
N ALA A 81 11.61 -4.76 22.64
CA ALA A 81 11.05 -5.53 21.53
C ALA A 81 10.03 -6.57 22.06
N PRO A 82 8.89 -6.75 21.37
CA PRO A 82 7.96 -7.83 21.68
C PRO A 82 8.57 -9.22 21.48
N ASP A 83 8.04 -10.23 22.20
CA ASP A 83 8.41 -11.64 22.01
C ASP A 83 7.79 -12.26 20.74
N GLU A 84 6.79 -11.61 20.15
CA GLU A 84 6.11 -12.06 18.93
C GLU A 84 6.92 -11.71 17.66
N PRO A 85 6.78 -12.47 16.56
CA PRO A 85 7.46 -12.15 15.31
C PRO A 85 6.97 -10.83 14.72
N TYR A 86 7.86 -10.11 14.03
CA TYR A 86 7.47 -8.92 13.30
C TYR A 86 6.38 -9.25 12.26
N PRO A 87 5.28 -8.48 12.20
CA PRO A 87 4.12 -8.85 11.40
C PRO A 87 4.45 -8.84 9.90
N HIS A 88 4.04 -9.90 9.21
CA HIS A 88 4.11 -10.00 7.76
C HIS A 88 2.69 -10.13 7.19
N VAL A 89 1.99 -8.99 7.16
CA VAL A 89 0.62 -8.84 6.64
C VAL A 89 0.59 -7.88 5.46
N ASN A 90 -0.53 -7.80 4.74
CA ASN A 90 -0.69 -6.93 3.57
C ASN A 90 0.34 -7.23 2.47
N SER A 91 0.58 -8.53 2.24
CA SER A 91 1.45 -8.98 1.17
C SER A 91 0.82 -8.73 -0.21
N MET A 92 1.64 -8.89 -1.25
CA MET A 92 1.16 -8.89 -2.62
C MET A 92 0.10 -9.98 -2.86
N GLU A 93 0.27 -11.15 -2.23
CA GLU A 93 -0.70 -12.23 -2.33
C GLU A 93 -2.03 -11.86 -1.67
N ASP A 94 -1.98 -11.29 -0.46
CA ASP A 94 -3.16 -10.81 0.26
C ASP A 94 -3.92 -9.76 -0.56
N THR A 95 -3.18 -8.84 -1.17
CA THR A 95 -3.79 -7.81 -2.01
C THR A 95 -4.42 -8.40 -3.27
N LYS A 96 -3.78 -9.38 -3.91
CA LYS A 96 -4.36 -10.09 -5.07
C LYS A 96 -5.66 -10.80 -4.66
N ARG A 97 -5.68 -11.47 -3.51
CA ARG A 97 -6.87 -12.13 -2.96
C ARG A 97 -8.01 -11.12 -2.73
N PHE A 98 -7.70 -9.98 -2.11
CA PHE A 98 -8.67 -8.92 -1.86
C PHE A 98 -9.25 -8.33 -3.15
N MET A 99 -8.41 -8.02 -4.15
CA MET A 99 -8.88 -7.48 -5.43
C MET A 99 -9.75 -8.45 -6.21
N ASN A 100 -9.43 -9.75 -6.17
CA ASN A 100 -10.28 -10.78 -6.77
C ASN A 100 -11.66 -10.85 -6.11
N MET A 101 -11.71 -10.75 -4.78
CA MET A 101 -12.97 -10.74 -4.03
C MET A 101 -13.82 -9.50 -4.38
N LEU A 102 -13.21 -8.31 -4.41
CA LEU A 102 -13.91 -7.08 -4.81
C LEU A 102 -14.47 -7.18 -6.24
N GLY A 103 -13.70 -7.72 -7.18
CA GLY A 103 -14.15 -7.93 -8.55
C GLY A 103 -15.36 -8.86 -8.66
N GLN A 104 -15.38 -9.95 -7.88
CA GLN A 104 -16.51 -10.89 -7.84
C GLN A 104 -17.78 -10.27 -7.24
N GLN A 105 -17.65 -9.44 -6.20
CA GLN A 105 -18.79 -8.75 -5.56
C GLN A 105 -19.38 -7.66 -6.45
N ALA A 106 -18.54 -6.89 -7.13
CA ALA A 106 -19.00 -5.90 -8.11
C ALA A 106 -19.79 -6.56 -9.26
N ALA A 107 -19.41 -7.77 -9.67
CA ALA A 107 -20.13 -8.53 -10.70
C ALA A 107 -21.44 -9.16 -10.19
N SER A 108 -21.57 -9.44 -8.89
CA SER A 108 -22.74 -10.11 -8.30
C SER A 108 -23.81 -9.15 -7.74
N GLY A 109 -23.48 -7.87 -7.58
CA GLY A 109 -24.40 -6.86 -7.03
C GLY A 109 -24.70 -7.03 -5.53
N ALA A 110 -23.97 -7.90 -4.84
CA ALA A 110 -24.08 -8.11 -3.40
C ALA A 110 -23.31 -7.03 -2.63
N GLY A 111 -23.89 -6.54 -1.52
CA GLY A 111 -23.30 -5.50 -0.68
C GLY A 111 -21.97 -5.93 -0.04
N ALA A 112 -21.02 -5.00 -0.06
CA ALA A 112 -19.65 -5.00 0.49
C ALA A 112 -19.21 -6.23 1.31
N ALA A 113 -18.01 -6.75 0.99
CA ALA A 113 -17.28 -7.76 1.74
C ALA A 113 -17.47 -7.62 3.25
N GLN A 114 -17.85 -8.73 3.90
CA GLN A 114 -18.07 -8.76 5.33
C GLN A 114 -16.75 -8.45 6.04
N LYS A 115 -16.78 -7.56 7.03
CA LYS A 115 -15.57 -7.08 7.74
C LYS A 115 -14.67 -8.22 8.21
N ASP A 116 -15.25 -9.37 8.54
CA ASP A 116 -14.53 -10.55 9.02
C ASP A 116 -13.62 -11.16 7.93
N GLU A 117 -14.08 -11.22 6.67
CA GLU A 117 -13.27 -11.71 5.54
C GLU A 117 -12.08 -10.78 5.24
N ILE A 118 -12.29 -9.47 5.32
CA ILE A 118 -11.21 -8.48 5.17
C ILE A 118 -10.20 -8.61 6.31
N ASN A 119 -10.68 -8.86 7.53
CA ASN A 119 -9.84 -9.05 8.69
C ASN A 119 -8.97 -10.32 8.57
N GLU A 120 -9.50 -11.40 8.01
CA GLU A 120 -8.74 -12.62 7.74
C GLU A 120 -7.63 -12.44 6.71
N ILE A 121 -7.78 -11.50 5.76
CA ILE A 121 -6.77 -11.20 4.74
C ILE A 121 -5.66 -10.31 5.30
N PHE A 122 -5.99 -9.29 6.09
CA PHE A 122 -5.04 -8.25 6.48
C PHE A 122 -4.55 -8.33 7.94
N ASN A 123 -5.13 -9.19 8.78
CA ASN A 123 -4.76 -9.30 10.20
C ASN A 123 -4.38 -10.73 10.64
N GLN A 124 -3.71 -11.50 9.78
CA GLN A 124 -3.16 -12.80 10.18
C GLN A 124 -2.11 -12.63 11.28
N LYS A 125 -2.43 -13.12 12.49
CA LYS A 125 -1.44 -13.43 13.52
C LYS A 125 -0.76 -14.73 13.12
N GLY A 126 0.53 -14.66 12.82
CA GLY A 126 1.39 -15.84 12.62
C GLY A 126 1.46 -16.71 13.87
#